data_AF-I1L5A0-F1
#
_entry.id   AF-I1L5A0-F1
#
_cell.length_a   1.000
_cell.length_b   1.000
_cell.length_c   1.000
_cell.angle_alpha   90.00
_cell.angle_beta   90.00
_cell.angle_gamma   90.00
#
_symmetry.space_group_name_H-M   'P 1'
#
loop_
_entity.id
_entity.type
_entity.pdbx_description
1 polymer ?
#
loop_
_entity_poly.entity_id
_entity_poly.type
_entity_poly.pdbx_seq_one_letter_code
_entity_poly.pdbx_strand_id
1 'polypeptide(L)'
;MLKAVAACAVLCSNSSTSAIRKMSSFSPAFPKFISVEGADIHSRTKPDGFRFSLVSYNILAQAYVKSSLFPHSPSPSLKWKLRSDTILAVLKNLGADFFCLQEVDEFDSFYKGNMQDLGYSSIYMKRSGQKRDGCGLFYKHNRAELVLEEKIEYNDLVKSVPDGNSSNNDEHTNIQTVQPDKQKDVPPKNGSKSNSKDRGDPNDPCVRLKRDCVGIMAAFKLKDRSHHIVIVANTHLYWDPEWADVKLAQAKYLLSRLAKFKTLISDRYECIPEVILAGDFNSMPGDMVLAFLKSQLPYFLFLTKL
;
A
#
# COMPACT_ATOMS: atom_id res chain seq x y z
N MET A 1 -1.83 5.24 -17.96
CA MET A 1 -3.17 5.76 -17.62
C MET A 1 -3.31 5.64 -16.11
N LEU A 2 -3.64 6.70 -15.39
CA LEU A 2 -3.68 6.67 -13.91
C LEU A 2 -5.04 6.14 -13.43
N LYS A 3 -5.04 5.22 -12.44
CA LYS A 3 -6.25 4.62 -11.86
C LYS A 3 -6.40 5.00 -10.39
N ALA A 4 -7.46 5.73 -10.08
CA ALA A 4 -7.95 5.89 -8.72
C ALA A 4 -9.27 5.11 -8.56
N VAL A 5 -9.40 4.35 -7.48
CA VAL A 5 -10.68 3.74 -7.07
C VAL A 5 -11.10 4.39 -5.76
N ALA A 6 -12.26 5.05 -5.78
CA ALA A 6 -12.88 5.62 -4.60
C ALA A 6 -14.06 4.76 -4.16
N ALA A 7 -14.23 4.60 -2.85
CA ALA A 7 -15.50 4.19 -2.27
C ALA A 7 -15.92 5.18 -1.18
N CYS A 8 -17.22 5.41 -1.07
CA CYS A 8 -17.81 5.98 0.13
C CYS A 8 -18.03 4.81 1.10
N ALA A 9 -17.36 4.82 2.25
CA ALA A 9 -17.60 3.87 3.31
C ALA A 9 -18.76 4.37 4.19
N VAL A 10 -19.67 3.47 4.57
CA VAL A 10 -20.90 3.81 5.30
C VAL A 10 -21.10 2.80 6.42
N LEU A 11 -20.92 3.26 7.66
CA LEU A 11 -21.26 2.48 8.87
C LEU A 11 -22.75 2.70 9.20
N CYS A 12 -23.45 1.65 9.65
CA CYS A 12 -24.89 1.51 9.40
C CYS A 12 -25.82 1.52 10.62
N SER A 13 -26.78 2.45 10.61
CA SER A 13 -28.12 2.31 11.20
C SER A 13 -29.19 2.86 10.20
N ASN A 14 -30.30 3.48 10.59
CA ASN A 14 -31.55 3.58 9.77
C ASN A 14 -32.09 5.02 9.56
N SER A 15 -32.58 5.51 8.39
CA SER A 15 -32.76 4.91 7.03
C SER A 15 -33.07 5.96 5.92
N SER A 16 -32.58 5.73 4.68
CA SER A 16 -32.97 6.33 3.37
C SER A 16 -32.78 7.85 3.10
N THR A 17 -32.47 8.42 1.91
CA THR A 17 -32.02 8.00 0.55
C THR A 17 -31.66 9.28 -0.27
N SER A 18 -31.05 9.17 -1.48
CA SER A 18 -31.11 10.19 -2.59
C SER A 18 -30.38 11.55 -2.41
N ALA A 19 -30.28 12.52 -3.36
CA ALA A 19 -30.09 12.58 -4.84
C ALA A 19 -29.97 14.09 -5.31
N ILE A 20 -29.52 14.59 -6.49
CA ILE A 20 -28.61 14.16 -7.61
C ILE A 20 -28.25 15.39 -8.54
N ARG A 21 -26.96 15.56 -8.94
CA ARG A 21 -26.41 16.35 -10.11
C ARG A 21 -26.57 17.91 -10.12
N LYS A 22 -25.86 18.74 -10.93
CA LYS A 22 -24.92 18.60 -12.08
C LYS A 22 -23.86 19.76 -12.16
N MET A 23 -22.96 19.81 -13.16
CA MET A 23 -21.83 20.79 -13.32
C MET A 23 -21.68 21.36 -14.75
N SER A 24 -20.91 22.46 -14.95
CA SER A 24 -19.84 22.53 -15.99
C SER A 24 -18.92 23.79 -15.95
N SER A 25 -17.60 23.58 -16.04
CA SER A 25 -16.61 24.48 -16.68
C SER A 25 -15.34 23.66 -17.01
N PHE A 26 -14.42 24.17 -17.86
CA PHE A 26 -13.22 23.43 -18.27
C PHE A 26 -12.04 23.68 -17.30
N SER A 27 -11.62 22.59 -16.66
CA SER A 27 -10.52 22.49 -15.70
C SER A 27 -9.59 21.34 -16.12
N PRO A 28 -8.50 21.00 -15.40
CA PRO A 28 -7.79 19.74 -15.63
C PRO A 28 -8.76 18.56 -15.68
N ALA A 29 -8.48 17.56 -16.51
CA ALA A 29 -9.34 16.40 -16.71
C ALA A 29 -9.28 15.44 -15.51
N PHE A 30 -9.90 15.85 -14.39
CA PHE A 30 -9.96 15.07 -13.17
C PHE A 30 -10.68 13.73 -13.42
N PRO A 31 -10.20 12.62 -12.82
CA PRO A 31 -10.91 11.35 -12.87
C PRO A 31 -12.34 11.51 -12.35
N LYS A 32 -13.34 11.36 -13.24
CA LYS A 32 -14.75 11.34 -12.83
C LYS A 32 -14.99 10.01 -12.14
N PHE A 33 -15.30 10.06 -10.84
CA PHE A 33 -15.71 8.88 -10.10
C PHE A 33 -16.94 8.23 -10.76
N ILE A 34 -16.78 6.96 -11.15
CA ILE A 34 -17.91 6.11 -11.50
C ILE A 34 -18.35 5.45 -10.19
N SER A 35 -19.59 5.68 -9.78
CA SER A 35 -20.13 5.00 -8.60
C SER A 35 -20.27 3.51 -8.92
N VAL A 36 -19.77 2.63 -8.04
CA VAL A 36 -19.75 1.17 -8.24
C VAL A 36 -21.11 0.55 -7.84
N GLU A 37 -22.19 1.25 -8.15
CA GLU A 37 -23.58 0.85 -7.90
C GLU A 37 -24.05 -0.34 -8.78
N GLY A 38 -23.22 -0.76 -9.75
CA GLY A 38 -23.56 -1.77 -10.76
C GLY A 38 -22.95 -3.16 -10.60
N ALA A 39 -22.22 -3.45 -9.51
CA ALA A 39 -21.64 -4.78 -9.26
C ALA A 39 -21.46 -5.06 -7.76
N ASP A 40 -22.42 -5.78 -7.17
CA ASP A 40 -22.43 -6.39 -5.82
C ASP A 40 -22.16 -5.49 -4.59
N ILE A 41 -21.79 -4.22 -4.75
CA ILE A 41 -21.67 -3.28 -3.64
C ILE A 41 -23.06 -2.79 -3.25
N HIS A 42 -23.60 -3.37 -2.18
CA HIS A 42 -24.87 -2.96 -1.55
C HIS A 42 -24.75 -1.58 -0.87
N SER A 43 -24.69 -0.51 -1.68
CA SER A 43 -24.74 0.89 -1.23
C SER A 43 -26.12 1.23 -0.66
N ARG A 44 -26.38 0.78 0.57
CA ARG A 44 -27.60 1.07 1.33
C ARG A 44 -27.54 2.51 1.84
N THR A 45 -27.88 3.46 0.97
CA THR A 45 -27.88 4.89 1.32
C THR A 45 -28.87 5.19 2.44
N LYS A 46 -28.35 5.70 3.57
CA LYS A 46 -29.10 6.05 4.77
C LYS A 46 -28.50 7.35 5.36
N PRO A 47 -29.31 8.24 5.98
CA PRO A 47 -28.90 9.63 6.19
C PRO A 47 -27.92 9.77 7.37
N ASP A 48 -28.15 9.00 8.44
CA ASP A 48 -27.55 9.20 9.77
C ASP A 48 -26.21 8.47 10.00
N GLY A 49 -25.80 7.59 9.09
CA GLY A 49 -24.51 6.91 9.18
C GLY A 49 -23.34 7.87 8.97
N PHE A 50 -22.26 7.73 9.74
CA PHE A 50 -21.04 8.50 9.50
C PHE A 50 -20.43 8.10 8.16
N ARG A 51 -20.56 9.01 7.18
CA ARG A 51 -20.04 8.87 5.84
C ARG A 51 -18.63 9.42 5.76
N PHE A 52 -17.73 8.63 5.19
CA PHE A 52 -16.40 9.09 4.82
C PHE A 52 -15.95 8.53 3.47
N SER A 53 -15.01 9.24 2.87
CA SER A 53 -14.48 8.95 1.53
C SER A 53 -13.08 8.37 1.62
N LEU A 54 -12.85 7.23 0.96
CA LEU A 54 -11.53 6.62 0.85
C LEU A 54 -11.17 6.41 -0.62
N VAL A 55 -9.95 6.82 -0.98
CA VAL A 55 -9.37 6.65 -2.32
C VAL A 55 -8.16 5.73 -2.25
N SER A 56 -8.16 4.65 -3.03
CA SER A 56 -6.96 3.86 -3.34
C SER A 56 -6.37 4.34 -4.67
N TYR A 57 -5.08 4.66 -4.71
CA TYR A 57 -4.46 5.28 -5.89
C TYR A 57 -2.97 4.96 -6.02
N ASN A 58 -2.61 4.16 -7.03
CA ASN A 58 -1.24 4.01 -7.49
C ASN A 58 -0.89 5.25 -8.35
N ILE A 59 0.03 6.08 -7.84
CA ILE A 59 0.36 7.37 -8.45
C ILE A 59 1.52 7.29 -9.45
N LEU A 60 2.06 6.08 -9.67
CA LEU A 60 3.24 5.76 -10.47
C LEU A 60 4.50 6.49 -9.96
N ALA A 61 5.45 5.76 -9.37
CA ALA A 61 6.68 6.37 -8.86
C ALA A 61 7.52 6.90 -10.02
N GLN A 62 8.17 8.06 -9.84
CA GLN A 62 9.08 8.60 -10.85
C GLN A 62 10.23 7.64 -11.15
N ALA A 63 10.65 6.83 -10.18
CA ALA A 63 11.61 5.74 -10.35
C ALA A 63 11.23 4.70 -11.44
N TYR A 64 9.95 4.57 -11.81
CA TYR A 64 9.49 3.64 -12.84
C TYR A 64 9.10 4.33 -14.16
N VAL A 65 9.08 5.67 -14.21
CA VAL A 65 8.76 6.42 -15.43
C VAL A 65 9.91 6.34 -16.43
N LYS A 66 9.69 5.58 -17.52
CA LYS A 66 10.59 5.46 -18.68
C LYS A 66 9.79 5.72 -19.95
N SER A 67 10.28 6.56 -20.85
CA SER A 67 9.55 6.92 -22.08
C SER A 67 9.20 5.71 -22.95
N SER A 68 10.02 4.66 -22.94
CA SER A 68 9.76 3.39 -23.63
C SER A 68 8.58 2.58 -23.07
N LEU A 69 8.20 2.80 -21.81
CA LEU A 69 7.01 2.20 -21.19
C LEU A 69 5.75 3.07 -21.39
N PHE A 70 5.92 4.32 -21.83
CA PHE A 70 4.85 5.29 -22.01
C PHE A 70 4.94 6.03 -23.37
N PRO A 71 5.10 5.33 -24.51
CA PRO A 71 5.42 5.95 -25.80
C PRO A 71 4.33 6.90 -26.32
N HIS A 72 3.08 6.72 -25.89
CA HIS A 72 1.95 7.58 -26.25
C HIS A 72 1.73 8.76 -25.28
N SER A 73 2.57 8.91 -24.25
CA SER A 73 2.45 10.02 -23.28
C SER A 73 3.35 11.19 -23.67
N PRO A 74 2.85 12.43 -23.74
CA PRO A 74 3.68 13.61 -24.01
C PRO A 74 4.84 13.72 -23.01
N SER A 75 6.06 13.92 -23.52
CA SER A 75 7.29 13.95 -22.70
C SER A 75 7.26 14.91 -21.49
N PRO A 76 6.61 16.11 -21.54
CA PRO A 76 6.44 16.94 -20.35
C PRO A 76 5.66 16.23 -19.23
N SER A 77 4.60 15.50 -19.59
CA SER A 77 3.73 14.74 -18.68
C SER A 77 4.40 13.50 -18.07
N LEU A 78 5.64 13.20 -18.45
CA LEU A 78 6.49 12.17 -17.83
C LEU A 78 7.56 12.77 -16.90
N LYS A 79 7.79 14.09 -16.91
CA LYS A 79 8.77 14.75 -16.03
C LYS A 79 8.20 14.92 -14.63
N TRP A 80 9.02 14.61 -13.61
CA TRP A 80 8.65 14.68 -12.19
C TRP A 80 7.84 15.93 -11.85
N LYS A 81 8.42 17.12 -12.06
CA LYS A 81 7.81 18.39 -11.69
C LYS A 81 6.38 18.57 -12.22
N LEU A 82 6.10 18.22 -13.48
CA LEU A 82 4.74 18.37 -14.01
C LEU A 82 3.80 17.28 -13.47
N ARG A 83 4.29 16.05 -13.26
CA ARG A 83 3.50 14.98 -12.65
C ARG A 83 3.18 15.25 -11.19
N SER A 84 4.15 15.65 -10.37
CA SER A 84 3.98 15.92 -8.94
C SER A 84 2.92 16.99 -8.71
N ASP A 85 3.03 18.09 -9.44
CA ASP A 85 2.10 19.23 -9.37
C ASP A 85 0.69 18.80 -9.85
N THR A 86 0.60 17.95 -10.88
CA THR A 86 -0.67 17.39 -11.39
C THR A 86 -1.29 16.36 -10.42
N ILE A 87 -0.51 15.46 -9.83
CA ILE A 87 -0.97 14.45 -8.87
C ILE A 87 -1.49 15.15 -7.62
N LEU A 88 -0.77 16.13 -7.09
CA LEU A 88 -1.22 16.94 -5.96
C LEU A 88 -2.53 17.68 -6.28
N ALA A 89 -2.65 18.27 -7.47
CA ALA A 89 -3.90 18.91 -7.92
C ALA A 89 -5.06 17.92 -8.04
N VAL A 90 -4.81 16.68 -8.48
CA VAL A 90 -5.81 15.60 -8.45
C VAL A 90 -6.18 15.27 -7.00
N LEU A 91 -5.23 14.94 -6.12
CA LEU A 91 -5.50 14.59 -4.71
C LEU A 91 -6.30 15.69 -3.99
N LYS A 92 -5.91 16.97 -4.18
CA LYS A 92 -6.65 18.13 -3.68
C LYS A 92 -8.10 18.19 -4.16
N ASN A 93 -8.34 17.90 -5.44
CA ASN A 93 -9.69 17.89 -6.04
C ASN A 93 -10.51 16.64 -5.67
N LEU A 94 -9.87 15.48 -5.46
CA LEU A 94 -10.55 14.28 -4.96
C LEU A 94 -11.01 14.48 -3.51
N GLY A 95 -10.22 15.21 -2.70
CA GLY A 95 -10.62 15.73 -1.39
C GLY A 95 -11.07 14.66 -0.38
N ALA A 96 -10.61 13.41 -0.54
CA ALA A 96 -11.07 12.26 0.24
C ALA A 96 -10.70 12.39 1.72
N ASP A 97 -11.44 11.75 2.62
CA ASP A 97 -11.10 11.75 4.05
C ASP A 97 -9.87 10.87 4.36
N PHE A 98 -9.66 9.84 3.53
CA PHE A 98 -8.48 8.96 3.53
C PHE A 98 -7.92 8.74 2.11
N PHE A 99 -6.60 8.72 1.98
CA PHE A 99 -5.89 8.29 0.76
C PHE A 99 -4.94 7.13 1.07
N CYS A 100 -5.19 5.99 0.44
CA CYS A 100 -4.30 4.83 0.37
C CYS A 100 -3.50 4.92 -0.93
N LEU A 101 -2.31 5.51 -0.88
CA LEU A 101 -1.44 5.72 -2.04
C LEU A 101 -0.41 4.59 -2.18
N GLN A 102 -0.17 4.15 -3.42
CA GLN A 102 0.87 3.20 -3.79
C GLN A 102 1.87 3.84 -4.77
N GLU A 103 3.11 3.34 -4.76
CA GLU A 103 4.23 3.91 -5.54
C GLU A 103 4.55 5.37 -5.20
N VAL A 104 4.52 5.71 -3.91
CA VAL A 104 4.90 7.04 -3.43
C VAL A 104 6.42 7.12 -3.34
N ASP A 105 7.10 7.78 -4.29
CA ASP A 105 8.45 8.33 -4.08
C ASP A 105 8.40 9.82 -3.67
N GLU A 106 9.53 10.41 -3.30
CA GLU A 106 9.64 11.82 -2.85
C GLU A 106 8.67 12.19 -1.68
N PHE A 107 8.47 11.28 -0.72
CA PHE A 107 7.54 11.47 0.39
C PHE A 107 7.91 12.68 1.27
N ASP A 108 9.07 12.67 1.93
CA ASP A 108 9.48 13.75 2.84
C ASP A 108 9.80 15.07 2.10
N SER A 109 10.24 14.99 0.84
CA SER A 109 10.62 16.12 0.00
C SER A 109 9.44 16.82 -0.69
N PHE A 110 8.33 16.11 -0.94
CA PHE A 110 7.16 16.66 -1.64
C PHE A 110 5.85 16.34 -0.92
N TYR A 111 5.44 15.08 -0.84
CA TYR A 111 4.06 14.73 -0.43
C TYR A 111 3.73 15.06 1.03
N LYS A 112 4.68 14.91 1.95
CA LYS A 112 4.48 15.10 3.39
C LYS A 112 4.02 16.53 3.73
N GLY A 113 4.79 17.53 3.31
CA GLY A 113 4.45 18.95 3.50
C GLY A 113 3.18 19.35 2.73
N ASN A 114 3.15 19.08 1.42
CA ASN A 114 2.03 19.49 0.57
C ASN A 114 0.68 18.86 0.98
N MET A 115 0.67 17.65 1.56
CA MET A 115 -0.56 17.06 2.10
C MET A 115 -0.88 17.58 3.51
N GLN A 116 0.13 17.91 4.34
CA GLN A 116 -0.07 18.59 5.61
C GLN A 116 -0.73 19.97 5.43
N ASP A 117 -0.29 20.74 4.44
CA ASP A 117 -0.88 22.04 4.05
C ASP A 117 -2.33 21.91 3.55
N LEU A 118 -2.74 20.72 3.14
CA LEU A 118 -4.12 20.37 2.75
C LEU A 118 -4.94 19.76 3.90
N GLY A 119 -4.41 19.72 5.13
CA GLY A 119 -5.11 19.23 6.32
C GLY A 119 -4.99 17.72 6.57
N TYR A 120 -3.99 17.04 6.01
CA TYR A 120 -3.76 15.61 6.19
C TYR A 120 -2.56 15.31 7.09
N SER A 121 -2.77 14.43 8.06
CA SER A 121 -1.69 13.67 8.68
C SER A 121 -1.35 12.46 7.79
N SER A 122 -0.15 11.88 7.95
CA SER A 122 0.32 10.82 7.05
C SER A 122 1.21 9.78 7.73
N ILE A 123 1.01 8.52 7.33
CA ILE A 123 1.86 7.37 7.64
C ILE A 123 2.53 6.94 6.34
N TYR A 124 3.83 6.67 6.38
CA TYR A 124 4.59 6.21 5.22
C TYR A 124 5.44 4.98 5.55
N MET A 125 5.53 4.07 4.57
CA MET A 125 6.45 2.95 4.60
C MET A 125 7.10 2.83 3.21
N LYS A 126 8.36 3.21 3.13
CA LYS A 126 9.22 2.98 1.98
C LYS A 126 9.44 1.47 1.78
N ARG A 127 9.50 1.00 0.54
CA ARG A 127 9.97 -0.36 0.23
C ARG A 127 11.46 -0.51 0.58
N SER A 128 11.85 -1.72 0.97
CA SER A 128 13.22 -2.06 1.34
C SER A 128 14.13 -2.26 0.11
N GLY A 129 15.40 -2.61 0.35
CA GLY A 129 16.39 -2.77 -0.70
C GLY A 129 16.69 -1.47 -1.46
N GLN A 130 16.86 -1.57 -2.78
CA GLN A 130 17.19 -0.44 -3.67
C GLN A 130 15.95 0.30 -4.21
N LYS A 131 14.79 0.11 -3.58
CA LYS A 131 13.56 0.80 -3.96
C LYS A 131 13.58 2.26 -3.49
N ARG A 132 12.93 3.14 -4.26
CA ARG A 132 12.74 4.56 -3.89
C ARG A 132 11.30 4.88 -3.48
N ASP A 133 10.36 4.03 -3.90
CA ASP A 133 8.93 4.14 -3.66
C ASP A 133 8.46 3.42 -2.38
N GLY A 134 7.23 3.71 -1.97
CA GLY A 134 6.57 3.08 -0.84
C GLY A 134 5.04 3.12 -0.93
N CYS A 135 4.41 2.75 0.18
CA CYS A 135 2.98 2.96 0.42
C CYS A 135 2.81 4.15 1.38
N GLY A 136 1.80 4.98 1.14
CA GLY A 136 1.43 6.10 2.01
C GLY A 136 -0.04 6.03 2.41
N LEU A 137 -0.36 6.32 3.66
CA LEU A 137 -1.72 6.38 4.20
C LEU A 137 -1.95 7.76 4.80
N PHE A 138 -2.71 8.60 4.11
CA PHE A 138 -3.01 9.99 4.49
C PHE A 138 -4.45 10.08 5.00
N TYR A 139 -4.69 10.88 6.04
CA TYR A 139 -6.00 11.02 6.67
C TYR A 139 -6.22 12.45 7.18
N LYS A 140 -7.44 12.99 7.03
CA LYS A 140 -7.75 14.35 7.49
C LYS A 140 -7.79 14.45 9.02
N HIS A 141 -7.01 15.36 9.60
CA HIS A 141 -6.89 15.52 11.06
C HIS A 141 -8.19 15.96 11.76
N ASN A 142 -9.17 16.51 11.02
CA ASN A 142 -10.49 16.90 11.51
C ASN A 142 -11.58 15.84 11.26
N ARG A 143 -11.25 14.67 10.71
CA ARG A 143 -12.19 13.57 10.42
C ARG A 143 -11.81 12.28 11.13
N ALA A 144 -10.52 12.07 11.36
CA ALA A 144 -9.96 10.89 11.99
C ALA A 144 -8.82 11.26 12.96
N GLU A 145 -8.61 10.40 13.96
CA GLU A 145 -7.50 10.43 14.91
C GLU A 145 -6.78 9.08 14.82
N LEU A 146 -5.45 9.10 14.67
CA LEU A 146 -4.66 7.86 14.63
C LEU A 146 -4.54 7.27 16.03
N VAL A 147 -4.95 6.02 16.17
CA VAL A 147 -4.99 5.29 17.44
C VAL A 147 -3.79 4.35 17.57
N LEU A 148 -3.47 3.63 16.49
CA LEU A 148 -2.32 2.74 16.39
C LEU A 148 -1.97 2.52 14.91
N GLU A 149 -0.69 2.36 14.59
CA GLU A 149 -0.23 1.89 13.27
C GLU A 149 0.56 0.59 13.38
N GLU A 150 0.49 -0.23 12.34
CA GLU A 150 1.35 -1.41 12.13
C GLU A 150 1.86 -1.43 10.68
N LYS A 151 3.14 -1.75 10.54
CA LYS A 151 3.86 -1.82 9.26
C LYS A 151 4.19 -3.27 8.90
N ILE A 152 4.01 -3.61 7.63
CA ILE A 152 4.16 -4.95 7.09
C ILE A 152 5.31 -4.94 6.08
N GLU A 153 6.40 -5.65 6.38
CA GLU A 153 7.40 -6.01 5.38
C GLU A 153 7.14 -7.45 4.95
N TYR A 154 6.72 -7.68 3.69
CA TYR A 154 6.42 -9.04 3.23
C TYR A 154 7.64 -9.95 3.14
N ASN A 155 8.86 -9.41 3.21
CA ASN A 155 10.08 -10.19 3.35
C ASN A 155 10.13 -10.96 4.70
N ASP A 156 9.31 -10.60 5.70
CA ASP A 156 9.14 -11.38 6.94
C ASP A 156 8.61 -12.81 6.68
N LEU A 157 7.95 -13.06 5.53
CA LEU A 157 7.56 -14.41 5.12
C LEU A 157 8.76 -15.36 5.01
N VAL A 158 9.92 -14.85 4.59
CA VAL A 158 11.15 -15.65 4.47
C VAL A 158 11.57 -16.20 5.84
N LYS A 159 11.45 -15.39 6.90
CA LYS A 159 11.74 -15.76 8.29
C LYS A 159 10.76 -16.79 8.87
N SER A 160 9.67 -17.09 8.15
CA SER A 160 8.67 -18.08 8.53
C SER A 160 8.72 -19.39 7.73
N VAL A 161 9.65 -19.48 6.77
CA VAL A 161 10.04 -20.76 6.16
C VAL A 161 10.95 -21.48 7.18
N PRO A 162 10.64 -22.72 7.60
CA PRO A 162 11.56 -23.48 8.44
C PRO A 162 12.85 -23.79 7.65
N ASP A 163 14.01 -23.50 8.21
CA ASP A 163 15.28 -23.90 7.61
C ASP A 163 15.35 -25.43 7.53
N GLY A 164 15.45 -25.96 6.30
CA GLY A 164 15.55 -27.40 6.04
C GLY A 164 16.84 -28.04 6.55
N ASN A 165 17.81 -27.23 7.00
CA ASN A 165 19.10 -27.66 7.52
C ASN A 165 19.19 -27.41 9.04
N SER A 166 18.48 -28.23 9.83
CA SER A 166 18.87 -28.50 11.23
C SER A 166 20.17 -29.33 11.24
N SER A 167 21.28 -28.71 10.85
CA SER A 167 22.62 -29.27 11.05
C SER A 167 23.01 -29.06 12.50
N ASN A 168 22.76 -30.07 13.34
CA ASN A 168 23.34 -30.11 14.69
C ASN A 168 24.86 -29.91 14.59
N ASN A 169 25.37 -28.90 15.29
CA ASN A 169 26.76 -28.81 15.68
C ASN A 169 26.75 -28.45 17.15
N ASP A 170 27.18 -29.39 17.98
CA ASP A 170 27.13 -29.28 19.44
C ASP A 170 28.10 -28.22 19.98
N GLU A 171 27.93 -27.89 21.26
CA GLU A 171 28.82 -26.98 21.98
C GLU A 171 30.27 -27.49 21.99
N HIS A 172 31.21 -26.73 21.42
CA HIS A 172 32.59 -26.79 21.87
C HIS A 172 33.22 -25.40 22.01
N THR A 173 33.28 -24.98 23.28
CA THR A 173 33.97 -23.79 23.75
C THR A 173 35.46 -23.86 23.44
N ASN A 174 36.02 -22.80 22.86
CA ASN A 174 37.40 -22.42 23.19
C ASN A 174 37.65 -20.92 23.03
N ILE A 175 38.57 -20.39 23.83
CA ILE A 175 38.97 -18.96 23.90
C ILE A 175 40.49 -18.89 23.71
N GLN A 176 41.03 -17.71 23.35
CA GLN A 176 42.44 -17.34 23.10
C GLN A 176 42.81 -17.29 21.59
N THR A 177 43.58 -16.32 21.06
CA THR A 177 44.30 -15.17 21.68
C THR A 177 44.48 -13.95 20.73
N VAL A 178 45.14 -12.90 21.26
CA VAL A 178 45.30 -11.52 20.77
C VAL A 178 46.33 -11.30 19.62
N GLN A 179 45.90 -10.65 18.51
CA GLN A 179 46.58 -9.64 17.63
C GLN A 179 48.04 -9.89 17.09
N PRO A 180 48.68 -9.00 16.27
CA PRO A 180 48.22 -7.86 15.43
C PRO A 180 48.71 -7.88 13.94
N ASP A 181 48.18 -6.92 13.16
CA ASP A 181 48.74 -6.22 11.97
C ASP A 181 49.35 -6.94 10.74
N LYS A 182 48.83 -6.57 9.54
CA LYS A 182 49.63 -5.86 8.51
C LYS A 182 48.81 -5.32 7.32
N GLN A 183 49.14 -4.09 6.92
CA GLN A 183 48.62 -3.34 5.76
C GLN A 183 49.36 -3.70 4.45
N LYS A 184 48.68 -3.66 3.29
CA LYS A 184 49.33 -3.53 1.95
C LYS A 184 48.36 -3.18 0.82
N ASP A 185 48.73 -2.18 0.03
CA ASP A 185 47.94 -1.62 -1.09
C ASP A 185 48.21 -2.29 -2.45
N VAL A 186 47.17 -2.40 -3.29
CA VAL A 186 47.26 -2.80 -4.72
C VAL A 186 46.22 -1.96 -5.51
N PRO A 187 46.55 -1.40 -6.70
CA PRO A 187 45.79 -0.30 -7.29
C PRO A 187 44.51 -0.69 -8.07
N PRO A 188 43.58 0.26 -8.30
CA PRO A 188 42.30 -0.01 -8.96
C PRO A 188 42.46 -0.32 -10.46
N LYS A 189 41.71 -1.31 -10.95
CA LYS A 189 41.53 -1.59 -12.39
C LYS A 189 40.13 -1.25 -12.85
N ASN A 190 40.05 -0.58 -14.00
CA ASN A 190 38.81 -0.11 -14.60
C ASN A 190 37.89 -1.25 -15.05
N GLY A 191 36.58 -1.02 -14.91
CA GLY A 191 35.55 -1.49 -15.84
C GLY A 191 35.27 -2.98 -15.88
N SER A 192 34.21 -3.42 -15.18
CA SER A 192 33.47 -4.61 -15.60
C SER A 192 31.97 -4.37 -15.57
N LYS A 193 31.28 -5.09 -16.45
CA LYS A 193 29.86 -4.92 -16.79
C LYS A 193 28.97 -5.36 -15.62
N SER A 194 27.79 -4.74 -15.48
CA SER A 194 26.80 -5.12 -14.47
C SER A 194 26.23 -6.52 -14.77
N ASN A 195 26.85 -7.56 -14.20
CA ASN A 195 26.42 -8.94 -14.39
C ASN A 195 25.06 -9.19 -13.72
N SER A 196 24.08 -9.59 -14.51
CA SER A 196 22.72 -9.95 -14.06
C SER A 196 22.65 -11.35 -13.44
N LYS A 197 23.58 -11.68 -12.53
CA LYS A 197 23.87 -13.05 -12.07
C LYS A 197 23.79 -13.27 -10.55
N ASP A 198 23.08 -12.41 -9.82
CA ASP A 198 22.81 -12.62 -8.40
C ASP A 198 21.32 -12.39 -8.09
N ARG A 199 20.52 -13.46 -8.25
CA ARG A 199 19.06 -13.47 -7.97
C ARG A 199 18.59 -14.77 -7.30
N GLY A 200 19.50 -15.68 -6.93
CA GLY A 200 19.19 -17.02 -6.44
C GLY A 200 18.44 -17.90 -7.46
N ASP A 201 17.98 -19.07 -7.00
CA ASP A 201 17.06 -19.92 -7.75
C ASP A 201 15.60 -19.43 -7.55
N PRO A 202 14.83 -19.09 -8.59
CA PRO A 202 13.40 -18.75 -8.48
C PRO A 202 12.49 -19.83 -7.86
N ASN A 203 12.98 -21.06 -7.70
CA ASN A 203 12.28 -22.18 -7.07
C ASN A 203 12.55 -22.29 -5.56
N ASP A 204 13.66 -21.73 -5.06
CA ASP A 204 13.95 -21.64 -3.62
C ASP A 204 12.90 -20.74 -2.94
N PRO A 205 12.13 -21.21 -1.93
CA PRO A 205 11.06 -20.42 -1.31
C PRO A 205 11.53 -19.10 -0.70
N CYS A 206 12.74 -19.06 -0.14
CA CYS A 206 13.32 -17.87 0.49
C CYS A 206 13.72 -16.83 -0.56
N VAL A 207 14.30 -17.28 -1.68
CA VAL A 207 14.56 -16.44 -2.86
C VAL A 207 13.26 -16.00 -3.53
N ARG A 208 12.25 -16.86 -3.56
CA ARG A 208 10.98 -16.64 -4.26
C ARG A 208 10.10 -15.62 -3.57
N LEU A 209 9.97 -15.71 -2.24
CA LEU A 209 9.12 -14.82 -1.43
C LEU A 209 9.73 -13.43 -1.18
N LYS A 210 11.07 -13.31 -1.19
CA LYS A 210 11.80 -12.04 -0.96
C LYS A 210 11.59 -11.05 -2.10
N ARG A 211 10.64 -10.12 -1.98
CA ARG A 211 10.23 -9.21 -3.06
C ARG A 211 10.04 -7.75 -2.65
N ASP A 212 10.53 -7.35 -1.47
CA ASP A 212 10.60 -5.96 -0.98
C ASP A 212 9.25 -5.21 -1.02
N CYS A 213 8.16 -5.97 -0.95
CA CYS A 213 6.80 -5.43 -0.95
C CYS A 213 6.42 -5.01 0.48
N VAL A 214 5.55 -3.99 0.60
CA VAL A 214 5.18 -3.41 1.88
C VAL A 214 3.68 -3.13 1.99
N GLY A 215 3.20 -3.08 3.23
CA GLY A 215 1.86 -2.65 3.59
C GLY A 215 1.84 -1.85 4.89
N ILE A 216 0.78 -1.06 5.07
CA ILE A 216 0.47 -0.31 6.28
C ILE A 216 -0.94 -0.71 6.70
N MET A 217 -1.17 -0.89 7.99
CA MET A 217 -2.52 -0.83 8.56
C MET A 217 -2.54 0.12 9.74
N ALA A 218 -3.64 0.83 9.94
CA ALA A 218 -3.80 1.73 11.05
C ALA A 218 -5.25 1.79 11.53
N ALA A 219 -5.41 1.89 12.84
CA ALA A 219 -6.70 2.08 13.49
C ALA A 219 -6.95 3.58 13.68
N PHE A 220 -8.15 4.02 13.33
CA PHE A 220 -8.57 5.41 13.39
C PHE A 220 -9.86 5.57 14.18
N LYS A 221 -9.83 6.41 15.21
CA LYS A 221 -11.04 6.87 15.90
C LYS A 221 -11.64 7.98 15.06
N LEU A 222 -12.92 7.83 14.69
CA LEU A 222 -13.60 8.79 13.84
C LEU A 222 -14.08 9.99 14.67
N LYS A 223 -13.95 11.19 14.08
CA LYS A 223 -14.31 12.47 14.73
C LYS A 223 -15.76 12.81 14.46
N ASP A 224 -16.63 11.98 15.00
CA ASP A 224 -18.08 12.07 14.90
C ASP A 224 -18.74 11.91 16.29
N ARG A 225 -20.05 11.63 16.35
CA ARG A 225 -20.78 11.41 17.61
C ARG A 225 -20.68 9.97 18.15
N SER A 226 -20.41 8.99 17.30
CA SER A 226 -20.27 7.58 17.69
C SER A 226 -18.87 7.24 18.20
N HIS A 227 -17.85 7.98 17.77
CA HIS A 227 -16.44 7.69 18.04
C HIS A 227 -16.00 6.29 17.58
N HIS A 228 -16.67 5.71 16.57
CA HIS A 228 -16.32 4.40 16.01
C HIS A 228 -14.84 4.33 15.60
N ILE A 229 -14.24 3.15 15.75
CA ILE A 229 -12.86 2.88 15.35
C ILE A 229 -12.90 2.04 14.08
N VAL A 230 -12.25 2.54 13.02
CA VAL A 230 -12.10 1.82 11.75
C VAL A 230 -10.63 1.48 11.51
N ILE A 231 -10.35 0.27 11.02
CA ILE A 231 -9.02 -0.15 10.58
C ILE A 231 -8.93 0.06 9.07
N VAL A 232 -8.00 0.91 8.63
CA VAL A 232 -7.69 1.12 7.22
C VAL A 232 -6.34 0.48 6.91
N ALA A 233 -6.31 -0.42 5.94
CA ALA A 233 -5.11 -1.05 5.43
C ALA A 233 -4.81 -0.61 3.99
N ASN A 234 -3.53 -0.43 3.67
CA ASN A 234 -3.00 -0.09 2.36
C ASN A 234 -1.83 -1.02 2.01
N THR A 235 -1.85 -1.65 0.83
CA THR A 235 -0.77 -2.55 0.37
C THR A 235 -0.38 -2.31 -1.08
N HIS A 236 0.84 -2.68 -1.45
CA HIS A 236 1.22 -2.87 -2.84
C HIS A 236 1.95 -4.22 -2.99
N LEU A 237 1.19 -5.25 -3.38
CA LEU A 237 1.65 -6.63 -3.58
C LEU A 237 2.61 -6.77 -4.76
N TYR A 238 3.30 -7.91 -4.87
CA TYR A 238 4.26 -8.17 -5.94
C TYR A 238 3.62 -8.07 -7.34
N TRP A 239 4.38 -7.60 -8.33
CA TRP A 239 3.83 -7.04 -9.57
C TRP A 239 3.67 -8.02 -10.73
N ASP A 240 4.33 -9.17 -10.64
CA ASP A 240 4.56 -10.09 -11.76
C ASP A 240 3.31 -10.98 -12.01
N PRO A 241 2.88 -11.17 -13.28
CA PRO A 241 1.76 -12.05 -13.60
C PRO A 241 2.04 -13.54 -13.32
N GLU A 242 3.26 -14.02 -13.55
CA GLU A 242 3.61 -15.45 -13.44
C GLU A 242 3.75 -15.91 -11.97
N TRP A 243 3.77 -14.96 -11.03
CA TRP A 243 4.07 -15.17 -9.60
C TRP A 243 2.79 -15.05 -8.74
N ALA A 244 1.71 -15.65 -9.22
CA ALA A 244 0.40 -15.67 -8.56
C ALA A 244 0.44 -16.30 -7.16
N ASP A 245 1.32 -17.28 -6.95
CA ASP A 245 1.58 -17.92 -5.66
C ASP A 245 2.21 -16.97 -4.64
N VAL A 246 3.19 -16.16 -5.05
CA VAL A 246 3.81 -15.14 -4.17
C VAL A 246 2.82 -14.04 -3.83
N LYS A 247 2.00 -13.58 -4.80
CA LYS A 247 0.92 -12.62 -4.53
C LYS A 247 -0.11 -13.20 -3.54
N LEU A 248 -0.45 -14.49 -3.66
CA LEU A 248 -1.35 -15.18 -2.73
C LEU A 248 -0.72 -15.39 -1.35
N ALA A 249 0.57 -15.69 -1.25
CA ALA A 249 1.29 -15.79 0.02
C ALA A 249 1.33 -14.45 0.76
N GLN A 250 1.60 -13.35 0.05
CA GLN A 250 1.54 -11.99 0.60
C GLN A 250 0.10 -11.63 1.04
N ALA A 251 -0.93 -11.98 0.26
CA ALA A 251 -2.33 -11.77 0.63
C ALA A 251 -2.75 -12.57 1.88
N LYS A 252 -2.30 -13.82 2.03
CA LYS A 252 -2.49 -14.63 3.25
C LYS A 252 -1.78 -14.01 4.46
N TYR A 253 -0.55 -13.55 4.29
CA TYR A 253 0.21 -12.88 5.37
C TYR A 253 -0.48 -11.58 5.81
N LEU A 254 -0.91 -10.76 4.86
CA LEU A 254 -1.67 -9.53 5.08
C LEU A 254 -2.91 -9.78 5.94
N LEU A 255 -3.75 -10.76 5.57
CA LEU A 255 -4.94 -11.08 6.37
C LEU A 255 -4.60 -11.65 7.74
N SER A 256 -3.54 -12.44 7.89
CA SER A 256 -3.09 -12.96 9.20
C SER A 256 -2.63 -11.83 10.14
N ARG A 257 -1.86 -10.86 9.62
CA ARG A 257 -1.47 -9.65 10.38
C ARG A 257 -2.70 -8.79 10.71
N LEU A 258 -3.60 -8.58 9.73
CA LEU A 258 -4.79 -7.76 9.86
C LEU A 258 -5.82 -8.34 10.86
N ALA A 259 -5.91 -9.67 10.95
CA ALA A 259 -6.70 -10.35 11.98
C ALA A 259 -6.12 -10.13 13.39
N LYS A 260 -4.80 -10.29 13.57
CA LYS A 260 -4.12 -10.04 14.85
C LYS A 260 -4.26 -8.57 15.29
N PHE A 261 -4.08 -7.63 14.36
CA PHE A 261 -4.27 -6.21 14.60
C PHE A 261 -5.73 -5.88 14.93
N LYS A 262 -6.70 -6.51 14.25
CA LYS A 262 -8.12 -6.38 14.63
C LYS A 262 -8.38 -6.82 16.06
N THR A 263 -7.91 -8.00 16.47
CA THR A 263 -8.03 -8.47 17.87
C THR A 263 -7.40 -7.48 18.84
N LEU A 264 -6.15 -7.05 18.60
CA LEU A 264 -5.45 -6.07 19.45
C LEU A 264 -6.23 -4.74 19.63
N ILE A 265 -6.94 -4.27 18.59
CA ILE A 265 -7.78 -3.07 18.66
C ILE A 265 -9.12 -3.37 19.35
N SER A 266 -9.73 -4.53 19.10
CA SER A 266 -10.94 -4.97 19.78
C SER A 266 -10.73 -5.06 21.30
N ASP A 267 -9.66 -5.72 21.73
CA ASP A 267 -9.35 -5.95 23.14
C ASP A 267 -8.97 -4.65 23.86
N ARG A 268 -8.29 -3.71 23.17
CA ARG A 268 -7.82 -2.43 23.75
C ARG A 268 -8.93 -1.38 23.87
N TYR A 269 -9.96 -1.43 23.02
CA TYR A 269 -11.00 -0.40 22.93
C TYR A 269 -12.42 -0.94 23.07
N GLU A 270 -12.57 -2.19 23.54
CA GLU A 270 -13.84 -2.87 23.81
C GLU A 270 -14.85 -2.78 22.65
N CYS A 271 -14.34 -2.90 21.41
CA CYS A 271 -15.10 -2.62 20.19
C CYS A 271 -14.94 -3.69 19.12
N ILE A 272 -15.79 -3.67 18.09
CA ILE A 272 -15.63 -4.51 16.89
C ILE A 272 -15.34 -3.56 15.71
N PRO A 273 -14.07 -3.24 15.42
CA PRO A 273 -13.75 -2.26 14.39
C PRO A 273 -14.01 -2.85 13.00
N GLU A 274 -14.60 -2.05 12.11
CA GLU A 274 -14.68 -2.39 10.69
C GLU A 274 -13.29 -2.35 10.06
N VAL A 275 -13.08 -3.21 9.06
CA VAL A 275 -11.81 -3.34 8.35
C VAL A 275 -12.04 -2.97 6.89
N ILE A 276 -11.33 -1.94 6.43
CA ILE A 276 -11.29 -1.55 5.02
C ILE A 276 -9.88 -1.83 4.52
N LEU A 277 -9.74 -2.82 3.65
CA LEU A 277 -8.49 -3.08 2.95
C LEU A 277 -8.51 -2.43 1.57
N ALA A 278 -7.48 -1.63 1.29
CA ALA A 278 -7.19 -0.96 0.03
C ALA A 278 -5.78 -1.33 -0.48
N GLY A 279 -5.48 -1.03 -1.74
CA GLY A 279 -4.15 -1.31 -2.30
C GLY A 279 -4.10 -1.49 -3.81
N ASP A 280 -2.87 -1.71 -4.30
CA ASP A 280 -2.60 -2.32 -5.60
C ASP A 280 -2.23 -3.79 -5.37
N PHE A 281 -3.07 -4.68 -5.87
CA PHE A 281 -2.95 -6.12 -5.65
C PHE A 281 -2.29 -6.84 -6.83
N ASN A 282 -1.99 -6.11 -7.93
CA ASN A 282 -1.42 -6.66 -9.16
C ASN A 282 -2.13 -7.94 -9.66
N SER A 283 -3.44 -7.96 -9.52
CA SER A 283 -4.33 -9.09 -9.86
C SER A 283 -5.65 -8.61 -10.46
N MET A 284 -6.24 -9.45 -11.29
CA MET A 284 -7.48 -9.19 -12.04
C MET A 284 -8.72 -9.83 -11.37
N PRO A 285 -9.94 -9.36 -11.67
CA PRO A 285 -11.16 -10.03 -11.23
C PRO A 285 -11.22 -11.44 -11.83
N GLY A 286 -11.23 -12.46 -10.97
CA GLY A 286 -11.08 -13.88 -11.34
C GLY A 286 -9.81 -14.51 -10.76
N ASP A 287 -8.76 -13.72 -10.49
CA ASP A 287 -7.54 -14.23 -9.87
C ASP A 287 -7.79 -14.79 -8.46
N MET A 288 -7.10 -15.89 -8.12
CA MET A 288 -7.14 -16.50 -6.78
C MET A 288 -6.87 -15.51 -5.65
N VAL A 289 -6.02 -14.50 -5.88
CA VAL A 289 -5.70 -13.45 -4.91
C VAL A 289 -6.94 -12.65 -4.52
N LEU A 290 -7.73 -12.20 -5.51
CA LEU A 290 -8.93 -11.41 -5.25
C LEU A 290 -10.11 -12.28 -4.80
N ALA A 291 -10.21 -13.51 -5.31
CA ALA A 291 -11.20 -14.48 -4.84
C ALA A 291 -11.00 -14.82 -3.36
N PHE A 292 -9.74 -15.01 -2.94
CA PHE A 292 -9.37 -15.21 -1.54
C PHE A 292 -9.66 -13.96 -0.69
N LEU A 293 -9.22 -12.77 -1.09
CA LEU A 293 -9.45 -11.55 -0.31
C LEU A 293 -10.95 -11.24 -0.13
N LYS A 294 -11.76 -11.44 -1.19
CA LYS A 294 -13.23 -11.28 -1.14
C LYS A 294 -13.94 -12.30 -0.25
N SER A 295 -13.42 -13.53 -0.10
CA SER A 295 -14.05 -14.53 0.77
C SER A 295 -13.80 -14.29 2.25
N GLN A 296 -12.86 -13.41 2.60
CA GLN A 296 -12.45 -13.12 3.98
C GLN A 296 -12.85 -11.72 4.47
N LEU A 297 -13.10 -10.75 3.57
CA LEU A 297 -13.44 -9.36 3.92
C LEU A 297 -14.67 -8.85 3.15
N PRO A 298 -15.71 -8.32 3.84
CA PRO A 298 -16.91 -7.77 3.19
C PRO A 298 -16.67 -6.38 2.57
N TYR A 299 -15.66 -5.63 3.04
CA TYR A 299 -15.33 -4.28 2.56
C TYR A 299 -13.90 -4.24 2.04
N PHE A 300 -13.77 -4.24 0.71
CA PHE A 300 -12.50 -4.40 0.02
C PHE A 300 -12.43 -3.48 -1.21
N LEU A 301 -11.48 -2.54 -1.22
CA LEU A 301 -11.14 -1.73 -2.38
C LEU A 301 -9.86 -2.26 -3.01
N PHE A 302 -9.78 -2.29 -4.33
CA PHE A 302 -8.57 -2.72 -5.03
C PHE A 302 -8.39 -1.98 -6.34
N LEU A 303 -7.13 -1.72 -6.68
CA LEU A 303 -6.73 -1.43 -8.03
C LEU A 303 -6.43 -2.74 -8.77
N THR A 304 -7.04 -2.88 -9.95
CA THR A 304 -6.56 -3.80 -10.98
C THR A 304 -5.44 -3.13 -11.76
N LYS A 305 -4.55 -3.91 -12.37
CA LYS A 305 -3.71 -3.40 -13.47
C LYS A 305 -4.55 -3.19 -14.74
N LEU A 306 -4.08 -2.35 -15.66
CA LEU A 306 -4.42 -2.32 -17.10
C LEU A 306 -3.12 -1.90 -17.81
#